data_AF-A0A9D6U4T5-F1
#
_entry.id   AF-A0A9D6U4T5-F1
#
_cell.length_a   1.000
_cell.length_b   1.000
_cell.length_c   1.000
_cell.angle_alpha   90.00
_cell.angle_beta   90.00
_cell.angle_gamma   90.00
#
_symmetry.space_group_name_H-M   'P 1'
#
loop_
_entity.id
_entity.type
_entity.pdbx_description
1 polymer ?
#
loop_
_entity_poly.entity_id
_entity_poly.type
_entity_poly.pdbx_seq_one_letter_code
_entity_poly.pdbx_strand_id
1 'polypeptide(L)' 'MQQPLKAKRAWAVSYTPQYFLEMSEEYDADRLEQLNEHLVKGDYALLSDDTQGFPGDLVLDFPAGSEQPYTALVMLESP' A
#
# COMPACT_ATOMS: atom_id res chain seq x y z
N MET A 1 -17.10 -5.06 -14.12
CA MET A 1 -16.34 -5.75 -13.06
C MET A 1 -15.04 -4.97 -12.92
N GLN A 2 -14.83 -4.24 -11.83
CA GLN A 2 -13.53 -3.63 -11.57
C GLN A 2 -12.53 -4.77 -11.37
N GLN A 3 -11.44 -4.78 -12.13
CA GLN A 3 -10.40 -5.78 -11.95
C GLN A 3 -9.81 -5.64 -10.54
N PRO A 4 -9.51 -6.75 -9.84
CA PRO A 4 -8.89 -6.66 -8.52
C PRO A 4 -7.55 -5.93 -8.64
N LEU A 5 -7.28 -5.01 -7.71
CA LEU A 5 -5.99 -4.31 -7.65
C LEU A 5 -4.88 -5.33 -7.44
N LYS A 6 -3.77 -5.16 -8.16
CA LYS A 6 -2.57 -5.97 -8.00
C LYS A 6 -1.35 -5.06 -7.93
N ALA A 7 -0.59 -5.18 -6.86
CA ALA A 7 0.64 -4.45 -6.63
C ALA A 7 1.78 -5.09 -7.42
N LYS A 8 2.45 -4.29 -8.26
CA LYS A 8 3.71 -4.62 -8.91
C LYS A 8 4.88 -4.51 -7.94
N ARG A 9 4.87 -3.45 -7.11
CA ARG A 9 5.87 -3.16 -6.07
C ARG A 9 5.16 -2.46 -4.91
N ALA A 10 5.72 -2.59 -3.72
CA ALA A 10 5.24 -1.85 -2.57
C ALA A 10 6.39 -1.52 -1.61
N TRP A 11 6.23 -0.45 -0.84
CA TRP A 11 7.18 -0.03 0.18
C TRP A 11 6.46 0.14 1.50
N ALA A 12 7.09 -0.27 2.60
CA ALA A 12 6.65 0.12 3.93
C ALA A 12 6.74 1.64 4.03
N VAL A 13 5.67 2.27 4.50
CA VAL A 13 5.68 3.71 4.74
C VAL A 13 5.10 4.03 6.11
N SER A 14 5.39 5.22 6.60
CA SER A 14 4.76 5.76 7.79
C SER A 14 4.55 7.27 7.62
N TYR A 15 3.63 7.83 8.40
CA TYR A 15 3.43 9.27 8.46
C TYR A 15 4.07 9.83 9.72
N THR A 16 4.87 10.88 9.54
CA THR A 16 5.34 11.69 10.66
C THR A 16 4.17 12.43 11.32
N PRO A 17 4.35 12.96 12.55
CA PRO A 17 3.34 13.84 13.17
C PRO A 17 2.98 15.09 12.34
N GLN A 18 3.82 15.45 11.37
CA GLN A 18 3.61 16.57 10.44
C GLN A 18 2.96 16.11 9.12
N TYR A 19 2.52 14.85 9.02
CA TYR A 19 1.92 14.23 7.84
C TYR A 19 2.84 14.13 6.60
N PHE A 20 4.15 14.19 6.80
CA PHE A 20 5.10 13.79 5.76
C PHE A 20 5.19 12.28 5.66
N LEU A 21 5.15 11.79 4.42
CA LEU A 21 5.32 10.37 4.11
C LEU A 21 6.81 9.99 4.21
N GLU A 22 7.13 9.00 5.03
CA GLU A 22 8.46 8.43 5.15
C GLU A 22 8.48 7.03 4.54
N MET A 23 9.20 6.88 3.43
CA MET A 23 9.38 5.60 2.75
C MET A 23 10.53 4.82 3.38
N SER A 24 10.25 3.58 3.78
CA SER A 24 11.19 2.65 4.38
C SER A 24 11.61 1.60 3.35
N GLU A 25 11.59 0.31 3.73
CA GLU A 25 12.03 -0.79 2.88
C GLU A 25 10.99 -1.18 1.83
N GLU A 26 11.48 -1.55 0.65
CA GLU A 26 10.68 -2.23 -0.35
C GLU A 26 10.28 -3.62 0.15
N TYR A 27 9.07 -4.05 -0.18
CA TYR A 27 8.59 -5.39 0.15
C TYR A 27 9.36 -6.44 -0.64
N ASP A 28 9.76 -7.49 0.05
CA ASP A 28 10.19 -8.73 -0.57
C ASP A 28 9.00 -9.46 -1.22
N ALA A 29 9.29 -10.58 -1.88
CA ALA A 29 8.27 -11.36 -2.59
C ALA A 29 7.14 -11.83 -1.65
N ASP A 30 7.49 -12.27 -0.44
CA ASP A 30 6.54 -12.81 0.54
C ASP A 30 5.59 -11.72 1.06
N ARG A 31 6.11 -10.53 1.40
CA ARG A 31 5.28 -9.39 1.83
C ARG A 31 4.44 -8.84 0.69
N LEU A 32 4.98 -8.81 -0.53
CA LEU A 32 4.22 -8.38 -1.71
C LEU A 32 3.07 -9.35 -2.03
N GLU A 33 3.27 -10.65 -1.83
CA GLU A 33 2.21 -11.66 -1.95
C GLU A 33 1.11 -11.43 -0.90
N GLN A 34 1.48 -11.23 0.37
CA GLN A 34 0.52 -10.93 1.44
C GLN A 34 -0.31 -9.68 1.14
N LEU A 35 0.33 -8.58 0.72
CA LEU A 35 -0.37 -7.37 0.31
C LEU A 35 -1.38 -7.67 -0.81
N ASN A 36 -0.96 -8.40 -1.84
CA ASN A 36 -1.82 -8.75 -2.95
C ASN A 36 -3.02 -9.62 -2.53
N GLU A 37 -2.87 -10.52 -1.56
CA GLU A 37 -4.02 -11.24 -1.01
C GLU A 37 -5.06 -10.31 -0.40
N HIS A 38 -4.62 -9.28 0.35
CA HIS A 38 -5.52 -8.28 0.92
C HIS A 38 -6.16 -7.39 -0.15
N LEU A 39 -5.41 -7.00 -1.19
CA LEU A 39 -5.94 -6.24 -2.32
C LEU A 39 -7.04 -7.02 -3.07
N VAL A 40 -6.84 -8.33 -3.28
CA VAL A 40 -7.84 -9.20 -3.92
C VAL A 40 -9.07 -9.37 -3.04
N LYS A 41 -8.90 -9.48 -1.71
CA LYS A 41 -10.00 -9.56 -0.75
C LYS A 41 -10.78 -8.24 -0.62
N GLY A 42 -10.18 -7.12 -1.03
CA GLY A 42 -10.74 -5.78 -0.79
C GLY A 42 -10.61 -5.32 0.66
N ASP A 43 -9.71 -5.94 1.43
CA ASP A 43 -9.56 -5.71 2.87
C ASP A 43 -8.41 -4.73 3.15
N TYR A 44 -8.55 -3.53 2.57
CA TYR A 44 -7.60 -2.42 2.69
C TYR A 44 -8.34 -1.08 2.71
N ALA A 45 -7.71 -0.06 3.27
CA ALA A 45 -8.23 1.30 3.31
C ALA A 45 -7.29 2.23 2.53
N LEU A 46 -7.85 3.00 1.59
CA LEU A 46 -7.10 4.06 0.90
C LEU A 46 -6.85 5.22 1.86
N LEU A 47 -5.58 5.51 2.17
CA LEU A 47 -5.20 6.66 2.97
C LEU A 47 -4.98 7.90 2.11
N SER A 48 -4.28 7.75 0.99
CA SER A 48 -3.93 8.86 0.10
C SER A 48 -3.65 8.36 -1.32
N ASP A 49 -4.03 9.14 -2.32
CA ASP A 49 -3.59 9.04 -3.71
C ASP A 49 -2.45 10.03 -4.03
N ASP A 50 -2.16 10.97 -3.14
CA ASP A 50 -0.96 11.81 -3.20
C ASP A 50 0.21 11.12 -2.50
N THR A 51 1.18 10.69 -3.31
CA THR A 51 2.38 9.98 -2.89
C THR A 51 3.57 10.91 -2.65
N GLN A 52 3.37 12.24 -2.65
CA GLN A 52 4.37 13.26 -2.31
C GLN A 52 5.67 13.16 -3.12
N GLY A 53 5.59 12.66 -4.37
CA GLY A 53 6.73 12.49 -5.27
C GLY A 53 7.46 11.15 -5.17
N PHE A 54 6.98 10.22 -4.33
CA PHE A 54 7.48 8.85 -4.30
C PHE A 54 6.94 8.00 -5.47
N PRO A 55 7.62 6.92 -5.87
CA PRO A 55 7.28 6.14 -7.07
C PRO A 55 6.11 5.17 -6.87
N GLY A 56 5.01 5.58 -6.23
CA GLY A 56 3.80 4.76 -6.08
C GLY A 56 2.55 5.46 -6.59
N ASP A 57 1.49 4.68 -6.70
CA ASP A 57 0.17 5.13 -7.14
C ASP A 57 -0.75 5.42 -5.95
N LEU A 58 -0.69 4.61 -4.88
CA LEU A 58 -1.61 4.67 -3.74
C LEU A 58 -0.88 4.43 -2.42
N VAL A 59 -1.33 5.08 -1.34
CA VAL A 59 -0.96 4.74 0.04
C VAL A 59 -2.15 4.08 0.72
N LEU A 60 -1.95 2.85 1.20
CA LEU A 60 -3.01 1.99 1.74
C LEU A 60 -2.66 1.47 3.13
N ASP A 61 -3.67 1.31 3.97
CA ASP A 61 -3.61 0.51 5.20
C ASP A 61 -4.19 -0.88 4.95
N PHE A 62 -3.51 -1.94 5.39
CA PHE A 62 -3.97 -3.31 5.28
C PHE A 62 -3.47 -4.20 6.45
N PRO A 63 -4.27 -5.17 6.94
CA PRO A 63 -5.70 -5.28 6.71
C PRO A 63 -6.47 -4.08 7.28
N ALA A 64 -7.54 -3.66 6.59
CA ALA A 64 -8.35 -2.53 7.04
C ALA A 64 -9.01 -2.82 8.39
N GLY A 65 -8.97 -1.87 9.32
CA GLY A 65 -9.62 -2.00 10.62
C GLY A 65 -8.89 -2.93 11.61
N SER A 66 -7.67 -3.39 11.28
CA SER A 66 -6.76 -3.99 12.27
C SER A 66 -6.42 -2.97 13.37
N GLU A 67 -6.17 -3.45 14.59
CA GLU A 67 -5.64 -2.60 15.68
C GLU A 67 -4.26 -2.02 15.33
N GLN A 68 -3.52 -2.71 14.47
CA GLN A 68 -2.21 -2.29 13.94
C GLN A 68 -2.16 -2.65 12.45
N PRO A 69 -2.69 -1.81 11.56
CA PRO A 69 -2.58 -2.02 10.12
C PRO A 69 -1.15 -1.70 9.66
N TYR A 70 -0.74 -2.34 8.56
CA TYR A 70 0.46 -1.96 7.84
C TYR A 70 0.12 -0.88 6.83
N THR A 71 0.90 0.19 6.83
CA THR A 71 0.80 1.21 5.78
C THR A 71 1.82 0.93 4.68
N ALA A 72 1.35 0.85 3.44
CA ALA A 72 2.19 0.68 2.27
C ALA A 72 1.93 1.74 1.21
N LEU A 73 3.01 2.19 0.59
CA LEU A 73 2.97 2.83 -0.72
C LEU A 73 2.99 1.73 -1.78
N VAL A 74 1.99 1.71 -2.65
CA VAL A 74 1.76 0.66 -3.64
C VAL A 74 1.92 1.23 -5.03
N MET A 75 2.74 0.56 -5.86
CA MET A 75 2.75 0.72 -7.30
C MET A 75 1.91 -0.40 -7.91
N LEU A 76 0.84 -0.04 -8.60
CA LEU A 76 -0.07 -0.99 -9.24
C LEU A 76 0.53 -1.56 -10.53
N GLU A 77 0.12 -2.78 -10.88
CA GLU A 77 0.30 -3.27 -12.24
C GLU A 77 -0.51 -2.38 -13.19
N SER A 78 0.12 -1.93 -14.29
CA SER A 78 -0.61 -1.22 -15.33
C SER A 78 -1.67 -2.17 -15.93
N PRO A 79 -2.89 -1.68 -16.19
CA PRO A 79 -3.97 -2.49 -16.77
C PRO A 79 -3.65 -3.01 -18.18
#